data_AF-A0A6G1G051-F1
#
_entry.id   AF-A0A6G1G051-F1
#
_cell.length_a   1.000
_cell.length_b   1.000
_cell.length_c   1.000
_cell.angle_alpha   90.00
_cell.angle_beta   90.00
_cell.angle_gamma   90.00
#
_symmetry.space_group_name_H-M   'P 1'
#
loop_
_entity.id
_entity.type
_entity.pdbx_description
1 polymer ?
#
loop_
_entity_poly.entity_id
_entity_poly.type
_entity_poly.pdbx_seq_one_letter_code
_entity_poly.pdbx_strand_id
1 'polypeptide(L)'
;MSEYSYGSRSSADSGFSNPPARNYSLPGFGGMTDAQSISESEKRTIIHALRTHRVNTLTELRRIERSFATIGTPDVSEPMTTAWAYYVNSHTLLTELRSLTRNYPFSSDCLDEAKRRVYADPSSNRSWNFCWLVLIKMQNDQLIPYYAQNQAAQPAMWGNYTPTADSIQQLADAFIAEWNYALEETLRHWEESPLAGRVE
;
A
#
# COMPACT_ATOMS: atom_id res chain seq x y z
N MET A 1 6.01 22.73 45.79
CA MET A 1 6.69 23.13 44.53
C MET A 1 7.67 22.03 44.22
N SER A 2 7.49 21.17 43.22
CA SER A 2 6.95 21.44 41.89
C SER A 2 6.23 20.22 41.30
N GLU A 3 5.11 20.47 40.64
CA GLU A 3 4.31 19.51 39.88
C GLU A 3 5.02 19.18 38.57
N TYR A 4 5.16 17.89 38.25
CA TYR A 4 5.54 17.44 36.90
C TYR A 4 4.27 17.29 36.07
N SER A 5 4.01 18.32 35.26
CA SER A 5 2.98 18.32 34.23
C SER A 5 3.42 17.41 33.09
N TYR A 6 2.73 16.28 32.90
CA TYR A 6 2.84 15.49 31.68
C TYR A 6 2.02 16.18 30.59
N GLY A 7 2.71 16.95 29.75
CA GLY A 7 2.13 17.51 28.53
C GLY A 7 1.81 16.39 27.54
N SER A 8 0.51 16.13 27.34
CA SER A 8 -0.01 15.33 26.24
C SER A 8 0.49 15.88 24.91
N ARG A 9 1.39 15.15 24.24
CA ARG A 9 1.71 15.42 22.84
C ARG A 9 0.55 14.96 21.97
N SER A 10 -0.22 15.95 21.56
CA SER A 10 -1.17 15.92 20.45
C SER A 10 -0.58 15.18 19.23
N SER A 11 -1.25 14.11 18.81
CA SER A 11 -1.07 13.47 17.50
C SER A 11 -1.51 14.46 16.41
N ALA A 12 -0.61 15.34 16.00
CA ALA A 12 -0.74 16.11 14.78
C ALA A 12 0.30 15.57 13.81
N ASP A 13 -0.14 14.85 12.78
CA ASP A 13 0.03 15.24 11.38
C ASP A 13 -0.31 14.06 10.44
N SER A 14 -1.61 13.81 10.20
CA SER A 14 -2.05 12.99 9.08
C SER A 14 -2.27 13.89 7.87
N GLY A 15 -1.16 14.37 7.27
CA GLY A 15 -1.14 15.26 6.11
C GLY A 15 -1.64 14.64 4.80
N PHE A 16 -2.03 13.36 4.78
CA PHE A 16 -2.59 12.69 3.61
C PHE A 16 -4.11 12.73 3.65
N SER A 17 -4.68 13.91 3.36
CA SER A 17 -6.12 14.00 3.05
C SER A 17 -6.38 13.27 1.73
N ASN A 18 -7.25 12.25 1.76
CA ASN A 18 -7.75 11.63 0.54
C ASN A 18 -8.33 12.71 -0.37
N PRO A 19 -7.93 12.78 -1.66
CA PRO A 19 -8.58 13.69 -2.58
C PRO A 19 -10.08 13.35 -2.64
N PRO A 20 -10.97 14.36 -2.79
CA PRO A 20 -12.40 14.13 -2.89
C PRO A 20 -12.69 13.18 -4.05
N ALA A 21 -13.69 12.31 -3.88
CA ALA A 21 -14.09 11.31 -4.87
C ALA A 21 -14.26 11.93 -6.27
N ARG A 22 -13.22 11.81 -7.09
CA ARG A 22 -13.23 12.17 -8.51
C ARG A 22 -13.62 10.93 -9.30
N ASN A 23 -14.19 11.14 -10.49
CA ASN A 23 -14.66 10.06 -11.37
C ASN A 23 -13.56 9.02 -11.62
N TYR A 24 -13.56 7.96 -10.82
CA TYR A 24 -12.61 6.86 -10.91
C TYR A 24 -12.93 6.04 -12.16
N SER A 25 -11.90 5.70 -12.94
CA SER A 25 -12.06 4.81 -14.09
C SER A 25 -12.10 3.36 -13.61
N LEU A 26 -13.19 2.65 -13.87
CA LEU A 26 -13.28 1.21 -13.65
C LEU A 26 -12.36 0.50 -14.66
N PRO A 27 -11.56 -0.51 -14.24
CA PRO A 27 -10.86 -1.36 -15.19
C PRO A 27 -11.87 -2.05 -16.10
N GLY A 28 -11.70 -1.92 -17.42
CA GLY A 28 -12.51 -2.63 -18.39
C GLY A 28 -12.07 -4.10 -18.46
N PHE A 29 -12.73 -4.97 -17.72
CA PHE A 29 -12.57 -6.41 -17.90
C PHE A 29 -13.54 -6.87 -18.99
N GLY A 30 -13.01 -7.03 -20.20
CA GLY A 30 -13.77 -7.53 -21.34
C GLY A 30 -14.26 -8.96 -21.09
N GLY A 31 -15.58 -9.12 -21.05
CA GLY A 31 -16.32 -10.32 -21.43
C GLY A 31 -15.86 -11.66 -20.83
N MET A 32 -16.29 -11.97 -19.61
CA MET A 32 -16.52 -13.36 -19.20
C MET A 32 -17.88 -13.45 -18.51
N THR A 33 -18.83 -14.00 -19.25
CA THR A 33 -20.22 -14.26 -18.84
C THR A 33 -20.27 -15.51 -17.96
N ASP A 34 -20.19 -15.29 -16.65
CA ASP A 34 -20.91 -16.05 -15.62
C ASP A 34 -20.84 -15.24 -14.32
N ALA A 35 -21.42 -14.03 -14.37
CA ALA A 35 -21.52 -13.16 -13.22
C ALA A 35 -22.57 -13.73 -12.26
N GLN A 36 -22.13 -14.34 -11.15
CA GLN A 36 -22.97 -14.40 -9.96
C GLN A 36 -23.35 -12.96 -9.61
N SER A 37 -24.61 -12.59 -9.84
CA SER A 37 -25.08 -11.24 -9.53
C SER A 37 -25.12 -11.08 -8.01
N ILE A 38 -24.20 -10.27 -7.48
CA ILE A 38 -24.25 -9.86 -6.08
C ILE A 38 -25.59 -9.16 -5.86
N SER A 39 -26.34 -9.62 -4.85
CA SER A 39 -27.63 -9.02 -4.53
C SER A 39 -27.45 -7.57 -4.03
N GLU A 40 -28.44 -6.70 -4.27
CA GLU A 40 -28.40 -5.31 -3.80
C GLU A 40 -28.29 -5.18 -2.27
N SER A 41 -28.76 -6.16 -1.51
CA SER A 41 -28.59 -6.22 -0.05
C SER A 41 -27.15 -6.57 0.35
N GLU A 42 -26.55 -7.52 -0.35
CA GLU A 42 -25.15 -7.92 -0.15
C GLU A 42 -24.20 -6.79 -0.54
N LYS A 43 -24.43 -6.14 -1.69
CA LYS A 43 -23.68 -4.95 -2.13
C LYS A 43 -23.66 -3.86 -1.05
N ARG A 44 -24.82 -3.53 -0.47
CA ARG A 44 -24.94 -2.55 0.62
C ARG A 44 -24.18 -2.97 1.87
N THR A 45 -24.18 -4.26 2.20
CA THR A 45 -23.46 -4.81 3.35
C THR A 45 -21.95 -4.68 3.16
N ILE A 46 -21.45 -5.00 1.97
CA ILE A 46 -20.02 -4.86 1.62
C ILE A 46 -19.61 -3.38 1.66
N ILE A 47 -20.39 -2.48 1.07
CA ILE A 47 -20.12 -1.04 1.12
C ILE A 47 -20.04 -0.55 2.57
N HIS A 48 -20.96 -0.98 3.43
CA HIS A 48 -20.92 -0.64 4.85
C HIS A 48 -19.67 -1.18 5.55
N ALA A 49 -19.25 -2.42 5.25
CA ALA A 49 -18.04 -3.02 5.81
C ALA A 49 -16.75 -2.28 5.38
N LEU A 50 -16.67 -1.82 4.12
CA LEU A 50 -15.58 -1.00 3.61
C LEU A 50 -15.50 0.36 4.32
N ARG A 51 -16.65 1.05 4.43
CA ARG A 51 -16.74 2.37 5.08
C ARG A 51 -16.46 2.33 6.58
N THR A 52 -16.73 1.21 7.23
CA THR A 52 -16.43 0.99 8.65
C THR A 52 -15.06 0.36 8.90
N HIS A 53 -14.26 0.18 7.85
CA HIS A 53 -12.92 -0.42 7.91
C HIS A 53 -12.87 -1.80 8.58
N ARG A 54 -13.99 -2.53 8.58
CA ARG A 54 -14.07 -3.90 9.10
C ARG A 54 -13.33 -4.89 8.19
N VAL A 55 -13.17 -4.53 6.93
CA VAL A 55 -12.33 -5.25 5.98
C VAL A 55 -11.01 -4.52 5.85
N ASN A 56 -9.94 -5.13 6.38
CA ASN A 56 -8.62 -4.51 6.46
C ASN A 56 -7.48 -5.47 6.10
N THR A 57 -7.75 -6.58 5.41
CA THR A 57 -6.70 -7.46 4.90
C THR A 57 -6.59 -7.31 3.39
N LEU A 58 -5.38 -7.46 2.85
CA LEU A 58 -5.13 -7.40 1.42
C LEU A 58 -6.05 -8.33 0.63
N THR A 59 -6.14 -9.59 1.07
CA THR A 59 -6.92 -10.64 0.39
C THR A 59 -8.41 -10.31 0.34
N GLU A 60 -9.00 -9.80 1.43
CA GLU A 60 -10.42 -9.45 1.44
C GLU A 60 -10.71 -8.20 0.59
N LEU A 61 -9.85 -7.18 0.63
CA LEU A 61 -9.99 -6.02 -0.23
C LEU A 61 -9.89 -6.40 -1.71
N ARG A 62 -8.95 -7.29 -2.07
CA ARG A 62 -8.82 -7.82 -3.44
C ARG A 62 -10.02 -8.66 -3.87
N ARG A 63 -10.56 -9.49 -2.98
CA ARG A 63 -11.77 -10.28 -3.24
C ARG A 63 -12.95 -9.37 -3.56
N ILE A 64 -13.17 -8.34 -2.75
CA ILE A 64 -14.23 -7.36 -2.98
C ILE A 64 -13.99 -6.55 -4.27
N GLU A 65 -12.74 -6.21 -4.58
CA GLU A 65 -12.39 -5.47 -5.80
C GLU A 65 -12.73 -6.25 -7.07
N ARG A 66 -12.37 -7.54 -7.12
CA ARG A 66 -12.74 -8.41 -8.23
C ARG A 66 -14.26 -8.50 -8.38
N SER A 67 -14.96 -8.65 -7.27
CA SER A 67 -16.42 -8.68 -7.24
C SER A 67 -17.07 -7.36 -7.69
N PHE A 68 -16.48 -6.21 -7.37
CA PHE A 68 -17.00 -4.91 -7.76
C PHE A 68 -16.68 -4.56 -9.22
N ALA A 69 -15.55 -5.02 -9.74
CA ALA A 69 -15.17 -4.84 -11.13
C ALA A 69 -16.17 -5.50 -12.10
N THR A 70 -16.82 -6.62 -11.71
CA THR A 70 -17.83 -7.28 -12.54
C THR A 70 -19.19 -6.58 -12.55
N ILE A 71 -19.52 -5.83 -11.49
CA ILE A 71 -20.80 -5.09 -11.39
C ILE A 71 -20.74 -3.79 -12.20
N GLY A 72 -19.57 -3.15 -12.27
CA GLY A 72 -19.35 -1.98 -13.13
C GLY A 72 -20.15 -0.73 -12.75
N THR A 73 -20.62 -0.62 -11.51
CA THR A 73 -21.44 0.52 -11.05
C THR A 73 -20.58 1.59 -10.36
N PRO A 74 -20.88 2.89 -10.53
CA PRO A 74 -20.03 3.96 -10.00
C PRO A 74 -20.12 4.13 -8.46
N ASP A 75 -21.18 3.62 -7.83
CA ASP A 75 -21.41 3.74 -6.40
C ASP A 75 -20.49 2.85 -5.54
N VAL A 76 -19.78 1.90 -6.16
CA VAL A 76 -18.77 1.07 -5.47
C VAL A 76 -17.35 1.62 -5.54
N SER A 77 -17.08 2.57 -6.43
CA SER A 77 -15.73 3.11 -6.64
C SER A 77 -15.24 3.96 -5.45
N GLU A 78 -16.10 4.81 -4.90
CA GLU A 78 -15.78 5.69 -3.76
C GLU A 78 -15.50 4.91 -2.46
N PRO A 79 -16.36 3.95 -2.04
CA PRO A 79 -16.09 3.12 -0.87
C PRO A 79 -14.81 2.29 -1.01
N MET A 80 -14.56 1.73 -2.19
CA MET A 80 -13.36 0.92 -2.43
C MET A 80 -12.08 1.77 -2.41
N THR A 81 -12.08 2.94 -3.07
CA THR A 81 -10.90 3.82 -3.07
C THR A 81 -10.54 4.24 -1.64
N THR A 82 -11.57 4.61 -0.86
CA THR A 82 -11.38 5.01 0.54
C THR A 82 -10.84 3.86 1.39
N ALA A 83 -11.30 2.63 1.16
CA ALA A 83 -10.81 1.45 1.87
C ALA A 83 -9.34 1.15 1.53
N TRP A 84 -8.94 1.22 0.26
CA TRP A 84 -7.53 1.06 -0.14
C TRP A 84 -6.63 2.14 0.45
N ALA A 85 -7.08 3.40 0.42
CA ALA A 85 -6.34 4.49 1.03
C ALA A 85 -6.17 4.29 2.54
N TYR A 86 -7.24 3.88 3.24
CA TYR A 86 -7.16 3.56 4.67
C TYR A 86 -6.17 2.42 4.93
N TYR A 87 -6.25 1.32 4.18
CA TYR A 87 -5.36 0.17 4.34
C TYR A 87 -3.86 0.56 4.23
N VAL A 88 -3.53 1.43 3.27
CA VAL A 88 -2.15 1.88 3.05
C VAL A 88 -1.70 2.92 4.09
N ASN A 89 -2.58 3.86 4.46
CA ASN A 89 -2.24 4.97 5.36
C ASN A 89 -2.30 4.57 6.85
N SER A 90 -3.09 3.57 7.22
CA SER A 90 -3.30 3.12 8.61
C SER A 90 -2.31 2.05 9.09
N HIS A 91 -1.08 2.04 8.55
CA HIS A 91 0.00 1.09 8.87
C HIS A 91 -0.28 -0.40 8.59
N THR A 92 -1.43 -0.74 8.03
CA THR A 92 -1.80 -2.13 7.76
C THR A 92 -0.89 -2.75 6.71
N LEU A 93 -0.67 -2.06 5.58
CA LEU A 93 0.28 -2.50 4.56
C LEU A 93 1.71 -2.68 5.12
N LEU A 94 2.17 -1.74 5.94
CA LEU A 94 3.51 -1.84 6.56
C LEU A 94 3.61 -3.06 7.47
N THR A 95 2.57 -3.34 8.24
CA THR A 95 2.50 -4.51 9.12
C THR A 95 2.56 -5.81 8.30
N GLU A 96 1.82 -5.88 7.19
CA GLU A 96 1.87 -7.05 6.30
C GLU A 96 3.25 -7.23 5.67
N LEU A 97 3.87 -6.18 5.13
CA LEU A 97 5.24 -6.24 4.60
C LEU A 97 6.25 -6.68 5.67
N ARG A 98 6.11 -6.21 6.91
CA ARG A 98 6.94 -6.64 8.04
C ARG A 98 6.71 -8.08 8.48
N SER A 99 5.52 -8.62 8.26
CA SER A 99 5.24 -10.03 8.54
C SER A 99 5.99 -10.99 7.60
N LEU A 100 6.33 -10.50 6.40
CA LEU A 100 7.10 -11.19 5.36
C LEU A 100 8.62 -10.92 5.46
N THR A 101 9.04 -9.88 6.17
CA THR A 101 10.44 -9.45 6.32
C THR A 101 10.91 -9.59 7.77
N ARG A 102 10.98 -10.84 8.24
CA ARG A 102 11.19 -11.14 9.67
C ARG A 102 12.63 -10.95 10.12
N ASN A 103 13.60 -11.16 9.22
CA ASN A 103 15.01 -11.02 9.57
C ASN A 103 15.41 -9.54 9.49
N TYR A 104 14.92 -8.86 8.47
CA TYR A 104 15.20 -7.47 8.18
C TYR A 104 13.92 -6.68 7.95
N PRO A 105 13.28 -6.14 9.00
CA PRO A 105 11.98 -5.47 8.91
C PRO A 105 11.92 -4.40 7.82
N PHE A 106 10.85 -4.44 7.01
CA PHE A 106 10.62 -3.48 5.93
C PHE A 106 10.65 -2.03 6.43
N SER A 107 11.33 -1.16 5.67
CA SER A 107 11.51 0.26 5.98
C SER A 107 10.21 1.04 5.83
N SER A 108 9.82 1.78 6.88
CA SER A 108 8.71 2.74 6.81
C SER A 108 9.01 3.87 5.83
N ASP A 109 10.26 4.34 5.80
CA ASP A 109 10.67 5.48 4.97
C ASP A 109 10.57 5.15 3.48
N CYS A 110 10.91 3.91 3.10
CA CYS A 110 10.72 3.41 1.73
C CYS A 110 9.24 3.44 1.33
N LEU A 111 8.34 3.01 2.24
CA LEU A 111 6.90 3.01 2.00
C LEU A 111 6.32 4.43 1.93
N ASP A 112 6.73 5.31 2.84
CA ASP A 112 6.23 6.68 2.89
C ASP A 112 6.68 7.52 1.69
N GLU A 113 7.91 7.30 1.21
CA GLU A 113 8.39 7.90 -0.03
C GLU A 113 7.58 7.44 -1.24
N ALA A 114 7.26 6.15 -1.33
CA ALA A 114 6.42 5.63 -2.40
C ALA A 114 5.01 6.27 -2.38
N LYS A 115 4.38 6.37 -1.20
CA LYS A 115 3.09 7.09 -1.03
C LYS A 115 3.20 8.51 -1.55
N ARG A 116 4.23 9.26 -1.12
CA ARG A 116 4.47 10.65 -1.53
C ARG A 116 4.59 10.78 -3.04
N ARG A 117 5.32 9.87 -3.69
CA ARG A 117 5.49 9.87 -5.16
C ARG A 117 4.21 9.53 -5.91
N VAL A 118 3.37 8.64 -5.38
CA VAL A 118 2.05 8.36 -5.96
C VAL A 118 1.14 9.58 -5.86
N TYR A 119 1.09 10.27 -4.71
CA TYR A 119 0.30 11.50 -4.57
C TYR A 119 0.79 12.65 -5.46
N ALA A 120 2.11 12.72 -5.70
CA ALA A 120 2.71 13.74 -6.56
C ALA A 120 2.49 13.47 -8.06
N ASP A 121 2.06 12.27 -8.45
CA ASP A 121 1.91 11.85 -9.84
C ASP A 121 0.46 12.06 -10.34
N PRO A 122 0.24 13.01 -11.28
CA PRO A 122 -1.09 13.28 -11.82
C PRO A 122 -1.73 12.09 -12.54
N SER A 123 -0.93 11.16 -13.05
CA SER A 123 -1.40 9.96 -13.78
C SER A 123 -1.90 8.86 -12.83
N SER A 124 -1.33 8.81 -11.63
CA SER A 124 -1.72 7.89 -10.55
C SER A 124 -3.14 8.17 -10.02
N ASN A 125 -3.63 9.40 -10.17
CA ASN A 125 -4.98 9.83 -9.75
C ASN A 125 -6.15 9.19 -10.50
N ARG A 126 -5.89 8.34 -11.52
CA ARG A 126 -6.96 7.68 -12.31
C ARG A 126 -7.29 6.27 -11.83
N SER A 127 -6.49 5.68 -10.93
CA SER A 127 -6.75 4.35 -10.37
C SER A 127 -7.21 4.45 -8.92
N TRP A 128 -8.32 3.77 -8.62
CA TRP A 128 -8.81 3.54 -7.28
C TRP A 128 -7.96 2.58 -6.42
N ASN A 129 -6.96 1.88 -7.00
CA ASN A 129 -6.11 0.95 -6.25
C ASN A 129 -4.80 1.61 -5.79
N PHE A 130 -4.91 2.40 -4.71
CA PHE A 130 -3.77 3.12 -4.13
C PHE A 130 -2.66 2.18 -3.64
N CYS A 131 -3.02 1.00 -3.11
CA CYS A 131 -2.05 0.01 -2.64
C CYS A 131 -1.15 -0.49 -3.79
N TRP A 132 -1.76 -0.95 -4.88
CA TRP A 132 -1.02 -1.39 -6.06
C TRP A 132 -0.12 -0.30 -6.63
N LEU A 133 -0.62 0.94 -6.73
CA LEU A 133 0.18 2.07 -7.21
C LEU A 133 1.42 2.31 -6.35
N VAL A 134 1.28 2.22 -5.02
CA VAL A 134 2.40 2.39 -4.09
C VAL A 134 3.43 1.27 -4.26
N LEU A 135 3.01 0.02 -4.36
CA LEU A 135 3.90 -1.13 -4.55
C LEU A 135 4.65 -1.03 -5.89
N ILE A 136 3.96 -0.71 -6.99
CA ILE A 136 4.59 -0.53 -8.30
C ILE A 136 5.53 0.68 -8.31
N LYS A 137 5.19 1.77 -7.61
CA LYS A 137 6.08 2.93 -7.50
C LYS A 137 7.37 2.55 -6.76
N MET A 138 7.32 1.72 -5.72
CA MET A 138 8.53 1.20 -5.07
C MET A 138 9.42 0.42 -6.04
N GLN A 139 8.80 -0.45 -6.86
CA GLN A 139 9.52 -1.29 -7.83
C GLN A 139 10.13 -0.45 -8.96
N ASN A 140 9.33 0.37 -9.63
CA ASN A 140 9.75 1.12 -10.82
C ASN A 140 10.80 2.19 -10.49
N ASP A 141 10.65 2.86 -9.35
CA ASP A 141 11.55 3.92 -8.94
C ASP A 141 12.79 3.39 -8.20
N GLN A 142 12.93 2.06 -8.07
CA GLN A 142 14.07 1.41 -7.40
C GLN A 142 14.29 1.95 -5.99
N LEU A 143 13.21 2.11 -5.21
CA LEU A 143 13.30 2.66 -3.86
C LEU A 143 14.00 1.69 -2.89
N ILE A 144 13.76 0.39 -3.03
CA ILE A 144 14.30 -0.63 -2.13
C ILE A 144 15.83 -0.57 -2.05
N PRO A 145 16.60 -0.62 -3.17
CA PRO A 145 18.05 -0.49 -3.11
C PRO A 145 18.55 0.77 -2.40
N TYR A 146 17.93 1.92 -2.68
CA TYR A 146 18.31 3.19 -2.07
C TYR A 146 18.09 3.20 -0.55
N TYR A 147 16.90 2.79 -0.09
CA TYR A 147 16.59 2.77 1.33
C TYR A 147 17.31 1.65 2.09
N ALA A 148 17.57 0.51 1.46
CA ALA A 148 18.36 -0.57 2.03
C ALA A 148 19.80 -0.13 2.28
N GLN A 149 20.43 0.53 1.31
CA GLN A 149 21.79 1.07 1.47
C GLN A 149 21.85 2.10 2.61
N ASN A 150 20.90 3.04 2.63
CA ASN A 150 20.85 4.06 3.67
C ASN A 150 20.63 3.45 5.06
N GLN A 151 19.76 2.44 5.18
CA GLN A 151 19.52 1.75 6.43
C GLN A 151 20.73 0.94 6.87
N ALA A 152 21.38 0.21 5.97
CA ALA A 152 22.60 -0.53 6.26
C ALA A 152 23.77 0.38 6.68
N ALA A 153 23.82 1.62 6.19
CA ALA A 153 24.84 2.59 6.58
C ALA A 153 24.58 3.25 7.95
N GLN A 154 23.40 3.06 8.57
CA GLN A 154 23.09 3.68 9.85
C GLN A 154 23.99 3.12 10.96
N PRO A 155 24.62 3.98 11.78
CA PRO A 155 25.45 3.52 12.90
C PRO A 155 24.72 2.58 13.87
N ALA A 156 23.40 2.76 14.03
CA ALA A 156 22.55 1.91 14.87
C ALA A 156 22.55 0.43 14.45
N MET A 157 22.81 0.10 13.17
CA MET A 157 22.90 -1.27 12.69
C MET A 157 24.17 -2.00 13.15
N TRP A 158 25.19 -1.25 13.58
CA TRP A 158 26.53 -1.77 13.87
C TRP A 158 26.92 -1.62 15.34
N GLY A 159 26.09 -0.99 16.17
CA GLY A 159 26.37 -0.78 17.59
C GLY A 159 27.66 0.03 17.79
N ASN A 160 28.67 -0.60 18.40
CA ASN A 160 29.98 0.03 18.63
C ASN A 160 31.01 -0.28 17.53
N TYR A 161 30.63 -1.02 16.49
CA TYR A 161 31.51 -1.36 15.38
C TYR A 161 31.48 -0.27 14.30
N THR A 162 32.65 0.04 13.73
CA THR A 162 32.74 0.91 12.55
C THR A 162 32.75 0.00 11.31
N PRO A 163 31.66 -0.03 10.53
CA PRO A 163 31.58 -0.91 9.38
C PRO A 163 32.51 -0.47 8.25
N THR A 164 32.99 -1.44 7.48
CA THR A 164 33.63 -1.18 6.18
C THR A 164 32.56 -0.99 5.11
N ALA A 165 32.95 -0.43 3.96
CA ALA A 165 32.04 -0.31 2.82
C ALA A 165 31.48 -1.68 2.38
N ASP A 166 32.31 -2.72 2.40
CA ASP A 166 31.89 -4.08 2.03
C ASP A 166 30.86 -4.66 3.01
N SER A 167 31.03 -4.43 4.32
CA SER A 167 30.06 -4.88 5.32
C SER A 167 28.72 -4.17 5.16
N ILE A 168 28.74 -2.85 4.88
CA ILE A 168 27.50 -2.10 4.58
C ILE A 168 26.83 -2.70 3.35
N GLN A 169 27.58 -2.98 2.29
CA GLN A 169 27.02 -3.54 1.06
C GLN A 169 26.39 -4.92 1.31
N GLN A 170 27.07 -5.81 2.04
CA GLN A 170 26.53 -7.14 2.36
C GLN A 170 25.22 -7.06 3.15
N LEU A 171 25.12 -6.15 4.11
CA LEU A 171 23.90 -5.93 4.86
C LEU A 171 22.80 -5.31 3.99
N ALA A 172 23.15 -4.37 3.12
CA ALA A 172 22.23 -3.79 2.15
C ALA A 172 21.67 -4.84 1.20
N ASP A 173 22.51 -5.75 0.68
CA ASP A 173 22.09 -6.84 -0.20
C ASP A 173 21.10 -7.78 0.52
N ALA A 174 21.29 -8.03 1.82
CA ALA A 174 20.38 -8.82 2.63
C ALA A 174 19.02 -8.12 2.83
N PHE A 175 19.01 -6.80 3.08
CA PHE A 175 17.80 -5.98 3.08
C PHE A 175 17.07 -6.05 1.73
N ILE A 176 17.80 -5.83 0.63
CA ILE A 176 17.27 -5.81 -0.74
C ILE A 176 16.59 -7.14 -1.06
N ALA A 177 17.25 -8.26 -0.76
CA ALA A 177 16.71 -9.58 -1.03
C ALA A 177 15.37 -9.82 -0.31
N GLU A 178 15.30 -9.55 0.99
CA GLU A 178 14.09 -9.80 1.78
C GLU A 178 12.97 -8.82 1.45
N TRP A 179 13.30 -7.54 1.22
CA TRP A 179 12.31 -6.51 0.88
C TRP A 179 11.73 -6.70 -0.52
N ASN A 180 12.55 -7.10 -1.50
CA ASN A 180 12.04 -7.45 -2.83
C ASN A 180 11.15 -8.68 -2.77
N TYR A 181 11.52 -9.71 -2.01
CA TYR A 181 10.65 -10.87 -1.78
C TYR A 181 9.27 -10.45 -1.25
N ALA A 182 9.23 -9.63 -0.20
CA ALA A 182 7.95 -9.17 0.36
C ALA A 182 7.13 -8.32 -0.61
N LEU A 183 7.80 -7.45 -1.37
CA LEU A 183 7.14 -6.63 -2.40
C LEU A 183 6.54 -7.51 -3.51
N GLU A 184 7.29 -8.48 -4.01
CA GLU A 184 6.85 -9.41 -5.05
C GLU A 184 5.72 -10.30 -4.58
N GLU A 185 5.80 -10.89 -3.38
CA GLU A 185 4.72 -11.69 -2.81
C GLU A 185 3.43 -10.87 -2.66
N THR A 186 3.54 -9.62 -2.21
CA THR A 186 2.39 -8.72 -2.11
C THR A 186 1.81 -8.41 -3.49
N LEU A 187 2.66 -8.13 -4.49
CA LEU A 187 2.23 -7.82 -5.85
C LEU A 187 1.54 -9.00 -6.56
N ARG A 188 1.83 -10.26 -6.19
CA ARG A 188 1.17 -11.45 -6.76
C ARG A 188 -0.34 -11.49 -6.51
N HIS A 189 -0.87 -10.71 -5.58
CA HIS A 189 -2.31 -10.55 -5.38
C HIS A 189 -3.03 -9.87 -6.57
N TRP A 190 -2.29 -9.37 -7.55
CA TRP A 190 -2.79 -8.82 -8.80
C TRP A 190 -2.31 -9.68 -9.99
N GLU A 191 -3.15 -10.59 -10.47
CA GLU A 191 -2.88 -11.47 -11.63
C GLU A 191 -2.64 -10.67 -12.93
N GLU A 192 -3.37 -9.57 -13.13
CA GLU A 192 -3.18 -8.58 -14.18
C GLU A 192 -3.06 -7.18 -13.56
N SER A 193 -2.29 -6.29 -14.19
CA SER A 193 -2.25 -4.88 -13.75
C SER A 193 -3.67 -4.32 -13.78
N PRO A 194 -4.15 -3.68 -12.70
CA PRO A 194 -5.44 -2.97 -12.69
C PRO A 194 -5.56 -1.88 -13.77
N LEU A 195 -4.43 -1.51 -14.43
CA LEU A 195 -4.37 -0.55 -15.52
C LEU A 195 -4.37 -1.19 -16.92
N ALA A 196 -4.17 -2.53 -17.04
CA ALA A 196 -3.96 -3.23 -18.32
C ALA A 196 -5.20 -3.24 -19.24
N GLY A 197 -6.38 -2.86 -18.76
CA GLY A 197 -7.57 -2.66 -19.60
C GLY A 197 -7.50 -1.44 -20.55
N ARG A 198 -6.38 -0.73 -20.64
CA ARG A 198 -6.12 0.29 -21.68
C ARG A 198 -5.25 -0.29 -22.78
N VAL A 199 -5.90 -0.89 -23.77
CA VAL A 199 -5.38 -0.86 -25.13
C VAL A 199 -5.97 0.40 -25.76
N GLU A 200 -5.17 1.46 -25.86
CA GLU A 200 -5.34 2.46 -26.93
C GLU A 200 -4.61 1.95 -28.18
#